data_AF-A0A958LK57-F1
#
_entry.id   AF-A0A958LK57-F1
#
_cell.length_a   1.000
_cell.length_b   1.000
_cell.length_c   1.000
_cell.angle_alpha   90.00
_cell.angle_beta   90.00
_cell.angle_gamma   90.00
#
_symmetry.space_group_name_H-M   'P 1'
#
loop_
_entity.id
_entity.type
_entity.pdbx_description
1 polymer ?
#
loop_
_entity_poly.entity_id
_entity_poly.type
_entity_poly.pdbx_seq_one_letter_code
_entity_poly.pdbx_strand_id
1 'polypeptide(L)'
;MKILLALLLSAPSLVFAHGTKVEMVEAATSTALDKFATEESKVTVDAFNAVKSWVSGSQIKVKIYYNANANTIDYVCEMMHHDGNEMMMCSK
;
A
#
# COMPACT_ATOMS: atom_id res chain seq x y z
N MET A 1 37.10 21.13 20.90
CA MET A 1 35.64 21.34 20.69
C MET A 1 35.30 21.66 19.22
N LYS A 2 35.87 20.94 18.24
CA LYS A 2 35.56 21.13 16.81
C LYS A 2 35.15 19.84 16.08
N ILE A 3 35.36 18.68 16.71
CA ILE A 3 35.06 17.36 16.13
C ILE A 3 33.60 16.95 16.38
N LEU A 4 32.97 17.47 17.44
CA LEU A 4 31.58 17.15 17.80
C LEU A 4 30.55 17.68 16.79
N LEU A 5 30.87 18.77 16.07
CA LEU A 5 29.97 19.37 15.08
C LEU A 5 29.89 18.56 13.78
N ALA A 6 30.91 17.76 13.46
CA ALA A 6 30.97 16.99 12.22
C ALA A 6 30.12 15.70 12.25
N LEU A 7 29.92 15.11 13.44
CA LEU A 7 29.07 13.92 13.60
C LEU A 7 27.57 14.21 13.56
N LEU A 8 27.15 15.46 13.77
CA LEU A 8 25.73 15.86 13.74
C LEU A 8 25.21 16.15 12.31
N LEU A 9 26.11 16.30 11.33
CA LEU A 9 25.77 16.63 9.94
C LEU A 9 25.54 15.39 9.04
N SER A 10 25.82 14.18 9.52
CA SER A 10 25.61 12.93 8.76
C SER A 10 24.24 12.29 8.95
N ALA A 11 23.32 12.94 9.69
CA ALA A 11 22.03 12.34 10.07
C ALA A 11 20.79 13.02 9.45
N PRO A 12 20.65 13.16 8.11
CA PRO A 12 19.32 13.36 7.55
C PRO A 12 18.96 12.40 6.41
N SER A 13 19.50 11.18 6.35
CA SER A 13 19.19 10.21 5.28
C SER A 13 18.35 9.00 5.71
N LEU A 14 18.01 8.86 7.00
CA LEU A 14 17.32 7.66 7.52
C LEU A 14 15.78 7.73 7.52
N VAL A 15 15.17 8.82 7.05
CA VAL A 15 13.70 8.99 7.10
C VAL A 15 12.99 8.41 5.86
N PHE A 16 13.73 7.97 4.84
CA PHE A 16 13.16 7.55 3.54
C PHE A 16 13.31 6.05 3.21
N ALA A 17 13.62 5.20 4.19
CA ALA A 17 13.78 3.77 3.91
C ALA A 17 12.46 3.06 3.50
N HIS A 18 11.30 3.59 3.90
CA HIS A 18 9.98 2.96 3.71
C HIS A 18 9.11 3.62 2.62
N GLY A 19 9.70 4.45 1.75
CA GLY A 19 8.96 5.29 0.80
C GLY A 19 8.07 6.33 1.46
N THR A 20 7.41 7.15 0.65
CA THR A 20 6.40 8.11 1.14
C THR A 20 5.06 7.40 1.38
N LYS A 21 4.19 8.01 2.19
CA LYS A 21 2.80 7.50 2.35
C LYS A 21 2.03 7.46 1.03
N VAL A 22 2.39 8.30 0.07
CA VAL A 22 1.78 8.30 -1.27
C VAL A 22 2.18 7.03 -2.01
N GLU A 23 3.47 6.72 -2.07
CA GLU A 23 4.00 5.52 -2.72
C GLU A 23 3.43 4.24 -2.09
N MET A 24 3.28 4.21 -0.76
CA MET A 24 2.64 3.08 -0.09
C MET A 24 1.18 2.91 -0.52
N VAL A 25 0.41 4.00 -0.62
CA VAL A 25 -1.00 3.94 -1.08
C VAL A 25 -1.10 3.47 -2.53
N GLU A 26 -0.19 3.92 -3.39
CA GLU A 26 -0.10 3.45 -4.79
C GLU A 26 0.21 1.95 -4.85
N ALA A 27 1.22 1.49 -4.10
CA ALA A 27 1.59 0.08 -4.02
C ALA A 27 0.43 -0.78 -3.49
N ALA A 28 -0.21 -0.38 -2.40
CA ALA A 28 -1.37 -1.08 -1.83
C ALA A 28 -2.53 -1.18 -2.83
N THR A 29 -2.81 -0.09 -3.55
CA THR A 29 -3.88 -0.08 -4.57
C THR A 29 -3.56 -1.04 -5.70
N SER A 30 -2.32 -1.05 -6.18
CA SER A 30 -1.86 -1.97 -7.23
C SER A 30 -1.96 -3.42 -6.78
N THR A 31 -1.42 -3.75 -5.60
CA THR A 31 -1.47 -5.12 -5.04
C THR A 31 -2.90 -5.59 -4.80
N ALA A 32 -3.80 -4.74 -4.30
CA ALA A 32 -5.20 -5.11 -4.11
C ALA A 32 -5.94 -5.34 -5.45
N LEU A 33 -5.65 -4.54 -6.48
CA LEU A 33 -6.22 -4.73 -7.82
C LEU A 33 -5.73 -6.02 -8.47
N ASP A 34 -4.45 -6.38 -8.28
CA ASP A 34 -3.90 -7.66 -8.75
C ASP A 34 -4.57 -8.85 -8.07
N LYS A 35 -4.74 -8.81 -6.74
CA LYS A 35 -5.52 -9.83 -6.01
C LYS A 35 -6.96 -9.90 -6.49
N PHE A 36 -7.62 -8.76 -6.70
CA PHE A 36 -8.98 -8.73 -7.24
C PHE A 36 -9.07 -9.38 -8.62
N ALA A 37 -8.13 -9.07 -9.52
CA ALA A 37 -8.11 -9.64 -10.87
C ALA A 37 -7.81 -11.15 -10.90
N THR A 38 -7.09 -11.66 -9.90
CA THR A 38 -6.66 -13.07 -9.84
C THR A 38 -7.56 -13.97 -8.98
N GLU A 39 -8.15 -13.44 -7.91
CA GLU A 39 -8.94 -14.22 -6.94
C GLU A 39 -10.45 -14.17 -7.21
N GLU A 40 -10.96 -13.12 -7.85
CA GLU A 40 -12.39 -12.99 -8.13
C GLU A 40 -12.82 -13.66 -9.44
N SER A 41 -14.13 -13.92 -9.54
CA SER A 41 -14.70 -14.44 -10.78
C SER A 41 -14.58 -13.42 -11.91
N LYS A 42 -14.42 -13.91 -13.15
CA LYS A 42 -14.35 -13.06 -14.35
C LYS A 42 -15.51 -12.06 -14.45
N VAL A 43 -16.73 -12.46 -14.09
CA VAL A 43 -17.91 -11.59 -14.09
C VAL A 43 -17.74 -10.41 -13.12
N THR A 44 -17.18 -10.66 -11.94
CA THR A 44 -16.92 -9.63 -10.93
C THR A 44 -15.83 -8.66 -11.40
N VAL A 45 -14.75 -9.21 -11.97
CA VAL A 45 -13.64 -8.42 -12.51
C VAL A 45 -14.09 -7.54 -13.68
N ASP A 46 -14.85 -8.11 -14.62
CA ASP A 46 -15.39 -7.38 -15.77
C ASP A 46 -16.38 -6.28 -15.33
N ALA A 47 -17.00 -6.42 -14.16
CA ALA A 47 -17.91 -5.43 -13.59
C ALA A 47 -17.21 -4.37 -12.71
N PHE A 48 -15.87 -4.34 -12.69
CA PHE A 48 -15.10 -3.30 -11.99
C PHE A 48 -15.58 -1.90 -12.39
N ASN A 49 -15.70 -1.01 -11.40
CA ASN A 49 -16.13 0.35 -11.62
C ASN A 49 -15.18 1.38 -11.04
N ALA A 50 -14.77 1.22 -9.78
CA ALA A 50 -13.94 2.20 -9.11
C ALA A 50 -13.08 1.56 -8.00
N VAL A 51 -12.05 2.28 -7.59
CA VAL A 51 -11.23 1.95 -6.43
C VAL A 51 -11.06 3.17 -5.56
N LYS A 52 -11.09 2.98 -4.24
CA LYS A 52 -10.79 4.00 -3.25
C LYS A 52 -9.78 3.46 -2.26
N SER A 53 -8.68 4.19 -2.06
CA SER A 53 -7.63 3.80 -1.13
C SER A 53 -7.38 4.91 -0.11
N TRP A 54 -7.16 4.55 1.15
CA TRP A 54 -6.83 5.51 2.19
C TRP A 54 -5.99 4.89 3.30
N VAL A 55 -5.16 5.71 3.93
CA VAL A 55 -4.35 5.31 5.09
C VAL A 55 -5.26 5.19 6.32
N SER A 56 -5.07 4.12 7.09
CA SER A 56 -5.80 3.83 8.32
C SER A 56 -4.83 3.30 9.37
N GLY A 57 -4.23 4.20 10.16
CA GLY A 57 -3.19 3.84 11.12
C GLY A 57 -1.88 3.46 10.40
N SER A 58 -1.38 2.25 10.66
CA SER A 58 -0.22 1.65 9.98
C SER A 58 -0.58 0.90 8.69
N GLN A 59 -1.87 0.74 8.41
CA GLN A 59 -2.37 -0.04 7.27
C GLN A 59 -2.95 0.88 6.20
N ILE A 60 -3.14 0.34 5.00
CA ILE A 60 -3.86 0.98 3.90
C ILE A 60 -5.10 0.16 3.62
N LYS A 61 -6.25 0.82 3.59
CA LYS A 61 -7.50 0.18 3.17
C LYS A 61 -7.74 0.49 1.71
N VAL A 62 -8.07 -0.53 0.94
CA VAL A 62 -8.43 -0.43 -0.47
C VAL A 62 -9.82 -1.01 -0.66
N LYS A 63 -10.76 -0.20 -1.14
CA LYS A 63 -12.13 -0.60 -1.44
C LYS A 63 -12.31 -0.61 -2.95
N ILE A 64 -12.62 -1.77 -3.50
CA ILE A 64 -12.95 -1.95 -4.91
C ILE A 64 -14.47 -2.01 -5.05
N TYR A 65 -15.00 -1.21 -5.97
CA TYR A 65 -16.41 -1.14 -6.29
C TYR A 65 -16.66 -1.81 -7.64
N TYR A 66 -17.69 -2.62 -7.71
CA TYR A 66 -18.12 -3.29 -8.94
C TYR A 66 -19.66 -3.22 -9.06
N ASN A 67 -20.20 -3.60 -10.22
CA ASN A 67 -21.62 -3.48 -10.54
C ASN A 67 -22.16 -2.05 -10.32
N ALA A 68 -21.56 -1.06 -10.98
CA ALA A 68 -21.96 0.35 -10.86
C ALA A 68 -21.97 0.89 -9.41
N ASN A 69 -21.01 0.45 -8.58
CA ASN A 69 -20.88 0.76 -7.15
C ASN A 69 -21.94 0.13 -6.24
N ALA A 70 -22.75 -0.81 -6.73
CA ALA A 70 -23.71 -1.54 -5.89
C ALA A 70 -23.03 -2.51 -4.92
N ASN A 71 -21.84 -3.01 -5.28
CA ASN A 71 -21.10 -3.98 -4.48
C ASN A 71 -19.66 -3.54 -4.25
N THR A 72 -19.08 -4.03 -3.15
CA THR A 72 -17.71 -3.70 -2.74
C THR A 72 -16.95 -4.90 -2.23
N ILE A 73 -15.65 -4.93 -2.51
CA ILE A 73 -14.66 -5.79 -1.85
C ILE A 73 -13.65 -4.88 -1.16
N ASP A 74 -13.40 -5.13 0.12
CA ASP A 74 -12.44 -4.40 0.92
C ASP A 74 -11.17 -5.23 1.07
N TYR A 75 -10.02 -4.58 0.97
CA TYR A 75 -8.72 -5.13 1.28
C TYR A 75 -8.03 -4.26 2.34
N VAL A 76 -7.32 -4.91 3.24
CA VAL A 76 -6.38 -4.30 4.17
C VAL A 76 -4.97 -4.69 3.74
N CYS A 77 -4.17 -3.68 3.42
CA CYS A 77 -2.81 -3.81 2.94
C CYS A 77 -1.81 -3.27 3.96
N GLU A 78 -0.70 -3.98 4.11
CA GLU A 78 0.39 -3.61 4.98
C GLU A 78 1.74 -3.95 4.36
N MET A 79 2.75 -3.14 4.69
CA MET A 79 4.13 -3.41 4.32
C MET A 79 4.68 -4.46 5.29
N MET A 80 5.03 -5.63 4.77
CA MET A 80 5.65 -6.70 5.55
C MET A 80 7.14 -6.78 5.22
N HIS A 81 7.97 -6.94 6.26
CA HIS A 81 9.38 -7.26 6.08
C HIS A 81 9.54 -8.78 5.97
N HIS A 82 10.00 -9.25 4.81
CA HIS A 82 10.29 -10.66 4.57
C HIS A 82 11.72 -10.80 4.00
N ASP A 83 12.58 -11.52 4.71
CA ASP A 83 13.98 -11.79 4.32
C ASP A 83 14.80 -10.54 3.92
N GLY A 84 14.58 -9.43 4.62
CA GLY A 84 15.28 -8.17 4.35
C GLY A 84 14.71 -7.35 3.19
N ASN A 85 13.64 -7.81 2.55
CA ASN A 85 12.88 -7.04 1.55
C ASN A 85 11.53 -6.59 2.13
N GLU A 86 11.11 -5.39 1.75
CA GLU A 86 9.76 -4.89 2.03
C GLU A 86 8.82 -5.33 0.92
N MET A 87 7.71 -5.98 1.30
CA MET A 87 6.68 -6.43 0.36
C MET A 87 5.32 -5.90 0.81
N MET A 88 4.57 -5.32 -0.12
CA MET A 88 3.17 -4.96 0.11
C MET A 88 2.33 -6.23 0.05
N MET A 89 1.61 -6.53 1.13
CA MET A 89 0.68 -7.65 1.18
C MET A 89 -0.72 -7.14 1.51
N CYS A 90 -1.71 -7.63 0.77
CA CYS A 90 -3.12 -7.28 0.96
C CYS A 90 -3.92 -8.53 1.34
N SER A 91 -4.84 -8.37 2.27
CA SER A 91 -5.80 -9.37 2.73
C SER A 91 -7.22 -8.82 2.62
N LYS A 92 -8.20 -9.67 2.33
CA LYS A 92 -9.62 -9.29 2.22
C LYS A 92 -10.27 -9.25 3.60
#